data_AF-A0A379KJ83-F1
#
_entry.id   AF-A0A379KJ83-F1
#
_cell.length_a   1.000
_cell.length_b   1.000
_cell.length_c   1.000
_cell.angle_alpha   90.00
_cell.angle_beta   90.00
_cell.angle_gamma   90.00
#
_symmetry.space_group_name_H-M   'P 1'
#
loop_
_entity.id
_entity.type
_entity.pdbx_description
1 polymer ?
#
loop_
_entity_poly.entity_id
_entity_poly.type
_entity_poly.pdbx_seq_one_letter_code
_entity_poly.pdbx_strand_id
1 'polypeptide(L)'
;MLTESRRRAYLSAMQVVHWLPRAELPFAAPSRPELLLPQVPVEHAAFEVRPSPAPANEAPVAPQARSGERPKIEIPRPGNTPKPAAKPVEAEEQAPAPRPAPVPPPRFSLQLLRAGNCLLLVELATGQPFQSRDPSYLLLKDMLRAAGLPDAPQIIGEPVRWPLLVRGNMDQGPDAARDFVQGFIQARLEEAPCTCLWLIGMPALRFAANTDAQAYYQVLKLDGLGDAWALPGLELLMDEPQRKADVWKAMRQLMARWKSVE
;
A
#
# COMPACT_ATOMS: atom_id res chain seq x y z
N MET A 1 -5.34 -46.33 -15.41
CA MET A 1 -6.13 -45.07 -15.49
C MET A 1 -6.31 -44.52 -14.09
N LEU A 2 -5.29 -43.80 -13.62
CA LEU A 2 -5.29 -43.22 -12.28
C LEU A 2 -5.97 -41.85 -12.29
N THR A 3 -7.28 -41.89 -12.10
CA THR A 3 -8.05 -41.07 -11.14
C THR A 3 -7.91 -39.55 -11.27
N GLU A 4 -8.71 -38.93 -12.14
CA GLU A 4 -8.95 -37.48 -12.14
C GLU A 4 -9.35 -36.95 -10.75
N SER A 5 -10.01 -37.77 -9.92
CA SER A 5 -10.26 -37.49 -8.50
C SER A 5 -8.98 -37.29 -7.69
N ARG A 6 -7.94 -38.12 -7.93
CA ARG A 6 -6.63 -37.99 -7.28
C ARG A 6 -5.88 -36.75 -7.75
N ARG A 7 -5.99 -36.41 -9.04
CA ARG A 7 -5.44 -35.15 -9.58
C ARG A 7 -6.08 -33.93 -8.91
N ARG A 8 -7.40 -33.90 -8.80
CA ARG A 8 -8.14 -32.81 -8.13
C ARG A 8 -7.81 -32.72 -6.64
N ALA A 9 -7.69 -33.85 -5.94
CA ALA A 9 -7.27 -33.88 -4.54
C ALA A 9 -5.84 -33.33 -4.36
N TYR A 10 -4.92 -33.69 -5.25
CA TYR A 10 -3.55 -33.16 -5.23
C TYR A 10 -3.51 -31.63 -5.47
N LEU A 11 -4.23 -31.14 -6.49
CA LEU A 11 -4.30 -29.70 -6.77
C LEU A 11 -4.94 -28.93 -5.61
N SER A 12 -5.99 -29.47 -5.00
CA SER A 12 -6.61 -28.91 -3.81
C SER A 12 -5.63 -28.88 -2.62
N ALA A 13 -4.83 -29.93 -2.42
CA ALA A 13 -3.81 -29.98 -1.37
C ALA A 13 -2.70 -28.94 -1.59
N MET A 14 -2.39 -28.62 -2.85
CA MET A 14 -1.49 -27.52 -3.21
C MET A 14 -2.16 -26.15 -3.20
N GLN A 15 -3.40 -26.05 -2.70
CA GLN A 15 -4.19 -24.81 -2.66
C GLN A 15 -4.44 -24.18 -4.05
N VAL A 16 -4.41 -25.00 -5.11
CA VAL A 16 -4.73 -24.58 -6.47
C VAL A 16 -6.23 -24.75 -6.71
N VAL A 17 -6.92 -23.62 -6.90
CA VAL A 17 -8.36 -23.60 -7.22
C VAL A 17 -8.56 -23.98 -8.70
N HIS A 18 -9.46 -24.94 -8.96
CA HIS A 18 -9.80 -25.38 -10.31
C HIS A 18 -11.28 -25.08 -10.63
N TRP A 19 -11.52 -24.51 -11.82
CA TRP A 19 -12.85 -24.16 -12.31
C TRP A 19 -13.25 -25.05 -13.50
N LEU A 20 -14.48 -25.57 -13.46
CA LEU A 20 -15.06 -26.35 -14.56
C LEU A 20 -16.33 -25.66 -15.09
N PRO A 21 -16.49 -25.49 -16.42
CA PRO A 21 -17.70 -24.94 -17.00
C PRO A 21 -18.92 -25.81 -16.65
N ARG A 22 -20.01 -25.18 -16.20
CA ARG A 22 -21.29 -25.86 -15.97
C ARG A 22 -22.19 -25.91 -17.21
N ALA A 23 -21.86 -25.12 -18.22
CA ALA A 23 -22.51 -25.09 -19.52
C ALA A 23 -21.49 -25.46 -20.60
N GLU A 24 -21.98 -26.03 -21.70
CA GLU A 24 -21.14 -26.28 -22.88
C GLU A 24 -20.73 -24.93 -23.50
N LEU A 25 -19.43 -24.77 -23.74
CA LEU A 25 -18.90 -23.60 -24.40
C LEU A 25 -18.93 -23.81 -25.91
N PRO A 26 -19.26 -22.79 -26.72
CA PRO A 26 -19.19 -22.89 -28.17
C PRO A 26 -17.80 -23.33 -28.61
N PHE A 27 -17.74 -24.32 -29.51
CA PHE A 27 -16.50 -24.87 -30.08
C PHE A 27 -15.57 -25.60 -29.10
N ALA A 28 -16.00 -25.86 -27.86
CA ALA A 28 -15.26 -26.67 -26.90
C ALA A 28 -15.83 -28.09 -26.77
N ALA A 29 -14.99 -29.05 -26.39
CA ALA A 29 -15.47 -30.38 -26.02
C ALA A 29 -16.34 -30.30 -24.74
N PRO A 30 -17.46 -31.04 -24.67
CA PRO A 30 -18.28 -31.11 -23.48
C PRO A 30 -17.50 -31.55 -22.24
N SER A 31 -17.83 -30.96 -21.09
CA SER A 31 -17.26 -31.40 -19.82
C SER A 31 -17.76 -32.80 -19.47
N ARG A 32 -16.88 -33.63 -18.89
CA ARG A 32 -17.28 -34.98 -18.43
C ARG A 32 -18.28 -34.85 -17.28
N PRO A 33 -19.45 -35.52 -17.34
CA PRO A 33 -20.49 -35.37 -16.32
C PRO A 33 -20.04 -35.80 -14.92
N GLU A 34 -19.16 -36.79 -14.83
CA GLU A 34 -18.55 -37.29 -13.59
C GLU A 34 -17.80 -36.19 -12.80
N LEU A 35 -17.27 -35.17 -13.49
CA LEU A 35 -16.53 -34.08 -12.86
C LEU A 35 -17.42 -33.07 -12.14
N LEU A 36 -18.69 -32.98 -12.55
CA LEU A 36 -19.70 -32.08 -11.98
C LEU A 36 -20.30 -32.64 -10.69
N LEU A 37 -20.09 -33.93 -10.41
CA LEU A 37 -20.55 -34.55 -9.17
C LEU A 37 -19.75 -34.00 -7.97
N PRO A 38 -20.40 -33.83 -6.80
CA PRO A 38 -19.71 -33.50 -5.55
C PRO A 38 -18.59 -34.51 -5.29
N GLN A 39 -17.40 -34.01 -4.94
CA GLN A 39 -16.29 -34.90 -4.61
C GLN A 39 -16.56 -35.54 -3.26
N VAL A 40 -16.60 -36.88 -3.24
CA VAL A 40 -16.53 -37.62 -1.99
C VAL A 40 -15.15 -37.35 -1.40
N PRO A 41 -15.04 -36.91 -0.13
CA PRO A 41 -13.76 -36.77 0.55
C PRO A 41 -13.04 -38.12 0.46
N VAL A 42 -11.95 -38.15 -0.31
CA VAL A 42 -11.07 -39.30 -0.31
C VAL A 42 -10.36 -39.22 1.04
N GLU A 43 -10.69 -40.16 1.95
CA GLU A 43 -9.91 -40.36 3.17
C GLU A 43 -8.45 -40.35 2.77
N HIS A 44 -7.70 -39.42 3.36
CA HIS A 44 -6.33 -39.12 3.02
C HIS A 44 -5.57 -40.43 2.79
N ALA A 45 -5.34 -40.78 1.51
CA ALA A 45 -4.47 -41.87 1.19
C ALA A 45 -3.12 -41.48 1.77
N ALA A 46 -2.75 -42.14 2.87
CA ALA A 46 -1.49 -41.92 3.55
C ALA A 46 -0.42 -41.97 2.47
N PHE A 47 0.19 -40.82 2.20
CA PHE A 47 1.43 -40.79 1.46
C PHE A 47 2.39 -41.58 2.35
N GLU A 48 2.69 -42.83 1.96
CA GLU A 48 3.82 -43.56 2.54
C GLU A 48 5.08 -42.77 2.18
N VAL A 49 5.42 -41.83 3.04
CA VAL A 49 6.72 -41.19 3.05
C VAL A 49 7.69 -42.31 3.39
N ARG A 50 8.42 -42.81 2.38
CA ARG A 50 9.57 -43.66 2.61
C ARG A 50 10.50 -42.93 3.58
N PRO A 51 10.79 -43.48 4.77
CA PRO A 51 11.68 -42.81 5.71
C PRO A 51 13.09 -42.74 5.11
N SER A 52 13.61 -41.53 4.96
CA SER A 52 15.03 -41.29 4.76
C SER A 52 15.76 -41.72 6.04
N PRO A 53 16.92 -42.40 5.96
CA PRO A 53 17.66 -42.79 7.14
C PRO A 53 18.08 -41.57 7.96
N ALA A 54 17.91 -41.66 9.27
CA ALA A 54 18.25 -40.62 10.24
C ALA A 54 19.76 -40.32 10.22
N PRO A 55 20.18 -39.05 10.33
CA PRO A 55 21.57 -38.72 10.59
C PRO A 55 21.96 -39.15 12.01
N ALA A 56 23.18 -39.67 12.13
CA ALA A 56 23.76 -40.14 13.38
C ALA A 56 23.87 -39.00 14.41
N ASN A 57 23.60 -39.38 15.66
CA ASN A 57 23.59 -38.55 16.85
C ASN A 57 25.04 -38.16 17.23
N GLU A 58 25.48 -36.95 16.90
CA GLU A 58 26.67 -36.35 17.49
C GLU A 58 26.29 -35.63 18.79
N ALA A 59 26.96 -36.02 19.88
CA ALA A 59 26.76 -35.48 21.22
C ALA A 59 27.07 -33.97 21.28
N PRO A 60 26.35 -33.19 22.11
CA PRO A 60 26.59 -31.77 22.25
C PRO A 60 27.93 -31.49 22.93
N VAL A 61 28.84 -30.82 22.21
CA VAL A 61 30.07 -30.27 22.76
C VAL A 61 29.73 -29.10 23.67
N ALA A 62 30.10 -29.19 24.93
CA ALA A 62 29.91 -28.15 25.93
C ALA A 62 30.62 -26.83 25.54
N PRO A 63 30.01 -25.65 25.78
CA PRO A 63 30.60 -24.37 25.44
C PRO A 63 31.79 -24.05 26.38
N GLN A 64 32.99 -23.96 25.81
CA GLN A 64 34.16 -23.43 26.49
C GLN A 64 34.02 -21.90 26.66
N ALA A 65 34.10 -21.46 27.91
CA ALA A 65 34.16 -20.05 28.28
C ALA A 65 35.44 -19.42 27.70
N ARG A 66 35.27 -18.47 26.78
CA ARG A 66 36.36 -17.59 26.35
C ARG A 66 36.33 -16.32 27.20
N SER A 67 37.23 -16.29 28.19
CA SER A 67 37.70 -15.07 28.84
C SER A 67 38.43 -14.22 27.81
N GLY A 68 37.80 -13.13 27.38
CA GLY A 68 38.37 -12.14 26.48
C GLY A 68 37.99 -10.74 26.97
N GLU A 69 38.93 -10.14 27.70
CA GLU A 69 38.87 -8.83 28.33
C GLU A 69 38.67 -7.72 27.28
N ARG A 70 37.66 -6.86 27.48
CA ARG A 70 37.38 -5.72 26.59
C ARG A 70 38.39 -4.60 26.87
N PRO A 71 39.21 -4.16 25.90
CA PRO A 71 40.05 -2.98 26.09
C PRO A 71 39.18 -1.73 26.18
N LYS A 72 39.29 -1.06 27.32
CA LYS A 72 38.63 0.20 27.68
C LYS A 72 39.32 1.33 26.91
N ILE A 73 38.63 1.89 25.93
CA ILE A 73 39.09 3.10 25.23
C ILE A 73 38.95 4.27 26.20
N GLU A 74 40.09 4.75 26.68
CA GLU A 74 40.22 5.93 27.52
C GLU A 74 39.94 7.18 26.68
N ILE A 75 38.88 7.90 27.02
CA ILE A 75 38.60 9.24 26.51
C ILE A 75 39.30 10.22 27.46
N PRO A 76 40.31 10.98 27.01
CA PRO A 76 40.99 11.95 27.85
C PRO A 76 40.06 13.13 28.17
N ARG A 77 39.78 13.30 29.46
CA ARG A 77 39.07 14.42 30.06
C ARG A 77 40.12 15.44 30.55
N PRO A 78 40.17 16.68 30.03
CA PRO A 78 40.96 17.74 30.65
C PRO A 78 40.22 18.30 31.88
N GLY A 79 41.00 18.65 32.90
CA GLY A 79 40.56 18.83 34.28
C GLY A 79 39.93 20.18 34.63
N ASN A 80 39.28 20.14 35.80
CA ASN A 80 38.70 21.24 36.58
C ASN A 80 39.74 22.31 36.99
N THR A 81 39.28 23.56 37.11
CA THR A 81 39.68 24.48 38.20
C THR A 81 38.58 25.55 38.45
N PRO A 82 38.52 26.13 39.66
CA PRO A 82 37.25 26.35 40.38
C PRO A 82 36.69 27.79 40.35
N LYS A 83 35.44 27.86 40.84
CA LYS A 83 34.54 28.99 41.13
C LYS A 83 35.20 30.28 41.66
N PRO A 84 34.56 31.44 41.44
CA PRO A 84 33.98 32.15 42.58
C PRO A 84 32.50 32.53 42.39
N ALA A 85 31.83 32.70 43.52
CA ALA A 85 30.40 32.91 43.63
C ALA A 85 29.98 34.35 43.32
N ALA A 86 28.86 34.51 42.61
CA ALA A 86 27.95 35.64 42.78
C ALA A 86 26.54 35.22 42.30
N LYS A 87 25.54 35.42 43.17
CA LYS A 87 24.10 35.52 42.88
C LYS A 87 23.69 36.95 43.28
N PRO A 88 22.52 37.49 42.90
CA PRO A 88 21.65 37.16 41.77
C PRO A 88 21.16 38.44 41.03
N VAL A 89 20.75 38.34 39.76
CA VAL A 89 19.66 39.19 39.24
C VAL A 89 18.80 38.35 38.31
N GLU A 90 17.51 38.43 38.60
CA GLU A 90 16.35 37.79 38.02
C GLU A 90 16.20 38.19 36.54
N ALA A 91 16.29 37.21 35.65
CA ALA A 91 15.70 37.27 34.33
C ALA A 91 14.91 35.98 34.19
N GLU A 92 13.59 36.10 34.10
CA GLU A 92 12.69 35.00 33.76
C GLU A 92 13.09 34.45 32.39
N GLU A 93 13.95 33.44 32.41
CA GLU A 93 14.17 32.57 31.27
C GLU A 93 12.94 31.67 31.16
N GLN A 94 11.97 32.14 30.36
CA GLN A 94 10.86 31.31 29.92
C GLN A 94 11.44 30.02 29.33
N ALA A 95 11.28 28.94 30.09
CA ALA A 95 11.66 27.60 29.66
C ALA A 95 11.00 27.36 28.29
N PRO A 96 11.76 27.00 27.25
CA PRO A 96 11.19 26.72 25.94
C PRO A 96 10.16 25.61 26.10
N ALA A 97 8.96 25.84 25.56
CA ALA A 97 7.85 24.91 25.62
C ALA A 97 8.34 23.50 25.23
N PRO A 98 7.90 22.46 25.95
CA PRO A 98 8.34 21.09 25.71
C PRO A 98 8.10 20.73 24.24
N ARG A 99 9.18 20.37 23.53
CA ARG A 99 9.07 19.91 22.14
C ARG A 99 8.08 18.75 22.12
N PRO A 100 7.06 18.79 21.25
CA PRO A 100 6.11 17.70 21.14
C PRO A 100 6.86 16.40 20.86
N ALA A 101 6.44 15.32 21.51
CA ALA A 101 7.07 14.02 21.35
C ALA A 101 7.11 13.65 19.84
N PRO A 102 8.24 13.17 19.32
CA PRO A 102 8.37 12.90 17.88
C PRO A 102 7.35 11.83 17.47
N VAL A 103 6.35 12.26 16.70
CA VAL A 103 5.35 11.35 16.10
C VAL A 103 6.09 10.47 15.10
N PRO A 104 5.92 9.13 15.13
CA PRO A 104 6.58 8.26 14.18
C PRO A 104 6.20 8.66 12.74
N PRO A 105 7.15 8.64 11.79
CA PRO A 105 6.89 9.05 10.42
C PRO A 105 5.83 8.11 9.81
N PRO A 106 4.82 8.64 9.10
CA PRO A 106 3.83 7.80 8.45
C PRO A 106 4.50 6.91 7.40
N ARG A 107 3.86 5.81 7.04
CA ARG A 107 4.35 4.91 5.99
C ARG A 107 3.28 4.73 4.94
N PHE A 108 3.59 5.08 3.71
CA PHE A 108 2.66 4.92 2.59
C PHE A 108 3.42 4.91 1.27
N SER A 109 2.73 4.44 0.24
CA SER A 109 3.17 4.62 -1.14
C SER A 109 2.03 5.10 -2.02
N LEU A 110 2.29 6.12 -2.84
CA LEU A 110 1.34 6.74 -3.73
C LEU A 110 1.87 6.73 -5.16
N GLN A 111 1.05 6.32 -6.12
CA GLN A 111 1.34 6.45 -7.54
C GLN A 111 0.51 7.58 -8.13
N LEU A 112 1.14 8.43 -8.93
CA LEU A 112 0.44 9.41 -9.75
C LEU A 112 0.21 8.84 -11.16
N LEU A 113 -1.01 8.98 -11.66
CA LEU A 113 -1.39 8.60 -13.01
C LEU A 113 -2.22 9.69 -13.68
N ARG A 114 -2.23 9.70 -15.01
CA ARG A 114 -3.08 10.57 -15.82
C ARG A 114 -3.99 9.76 -16.73
N ALA A 115 -5.27 10.12 -16.75
CA ALA A 115 -6.28 9.58 -17.65
C ALA A 115 -7.07 10.73 -18.28
N GLY A 116 -6.72 11.07 -19.53
CA GLY A 116 -7.28 12.24 -20.22
C GLY A 116 -7.05 13.52 -19.40
N ASN A 117 -8.13 14.25 -19.12
CA ASN A 117 -8.10 15.51 -18.37
C ASN A 117 -8.09 15.32 -16.85
N CYS A 118 -8.09 14.08 -16.34
CA CYS A 118 -8.04 13.79 -14.92
C CYS A 118 -6.64 13.36 -14.47
N LEU A 119 -6.27 13.75 -13.26
CA LEU A 119 -5.08 13.29 -12.57
C LEU A 119 -5.52 12.37 -11.43
N LEU A 120 -4.79 11.31 -11.14
CA LEU A 120 -5.15 10.30 -10.15
C LEU A 120 -3.97 10.07 -9.21
N LEU A 121 -4.17 10.29 -7.91
CA LEU A 121 -3.23 9.94 -6.86
C LEU A 121 -3.75 8.71 -6.14
N VAL A 122 -3.07 7.58 -6.31
CA VAL A 122 -3.58 6.26 -5.92
C VAL A 122 -2.68 5.61 -4.89
N GLU A 123 -3.29 5.13 -3.81
CA GLU A 123 -2.62 4.31 -2.80
C GLU A 123 -2.17 2.96 -3.35
N LEU A 124 -0.89 2.66 -3.15
CA LEU A 124 -0.29 1.36 -3.40
C LEU A 124 -0.21 0.59 -2.07
N ALA A 125 -1.24 -0.20 -1.75
CA ALA A 125 -1.35 -0.90 -0.47
C ALA A 125 -0.14 -1.84 -0.18
N THR A 126 0.44 -2.43 -1.23
CA THR A 126 1.62 -3.31 -1.14
C THR A 126 2.95 -2.55 -1.24
N GLY A 127 2.92 -1.24 -1.56
CA GLY A 127 4.10 -0.43 -1.87
C GLY A 127 4.78 -0.75 -3.22
N GLN A 128 4.23 -1.71 -3.97
CA GLN A 128 4.72 -2.10 -5.29
C GLN A 128 3.98 -1.34 -6.39
N PRO A 129 4.66 -0.99 -7.50
CA PRO A 129 3.99 -0.41 -8.66
C PRO A 129 2.92 -1.35 -9.23
N PHE A 130 1.91 -0.78 -9.89
CA PHE A 130 0.85 -1.56 -10.51
C PHE A 130 1.39 -2.53 -11.57
N GLN A 131 0.90 -3.77 -11.51
CA GLN A 131 1.12 -4.76 -12.56
C GLN A 131 -0.15 -4.92 -13.39
N SER A 132 -0.01 -5.29 -14.67
CA SER A 132 -1.15 -5.38 -15.59
C SER A 132 -2.26 -6.35 -15.18
N ARG A 133 -1.92 -7.36 -14.37
CA ARG A 133 -2.86 -8.38 -13.83
C ARG A 133 -3.26 -8.15 -12.38
N ASP A 134 -2.82 -7.05 -11.77
CA ASP A 134 -3.17 -6.69 -10.40
C ASP A 134 -4.70 -6.41 -10.32
N PRO A 135 -5.46 -7.10 -9.45
CA PRO A 135 -6.90 -6.87 -9.30
C PRO A 135 -7.26 -5.41 -9.01
N SER A 136 -6.47 -4.71 -8.20
CA SER A 136 -6.70 -3.29 -7.90
C SER A 136 -6.50 -2.42 -9.13
N TYR A 137 -5.48 -2.71 -9.95
CA TYR A 137 -5.28 -1.99 -11.21
C TYR A 137 -6.39 -2.28 -12.22
N LEU A 138 -6.86 -3.52 -12.31
CA LEU A 138 -8.01 -3.88 -13.17
C LEU A 138 -9.28 -3.12 -12.75
N LEU A 139 -9.57 -3.04 -11.44
CA LEU A 139 -10.67 -2.24 -10.91
C LEU A 139 -10.52 -0.76 -11.30
N LEU A 140 -9.34 -0.18 -11.16
CA LEU A 140 -9.07 1.20 -11.57
C LEU A 140 -9.37 1.41 -13.06
N LYS A 141 -8.92 0.50 -13.92
CA LYS A 141 -9.19 0.55 -15.37
C LYS A 141 -10.68 0.48 -15.67
N ASP A 142 -11.42 -0.38 -14.98
CA ASP A 142 -12.87 -0.50 -15.14
C ASP A 142 -13.60 0.76 -14.66
N MET A 143 -13.14 1.39 -13.57
CA MET A 143 -13.65 2.69 -13.12
C MET A 143 -13.40 3.80 -14.14
N LEU A 144 -12.20 3.87 -14.72
CA LEU A 144 -11.87 4.83 -15.78
C LEU A 144 -12.75 4.62 -17.03
N ARG A 145 -12.91 3.37 -17.48
CA ARG A 145 -13.80 3.01 -18.58
C ARG A 145 -15.23 3.45 -18.30
N ALA A 146 -15.74 3.16 -17.10
CA ALA A 146 -17.08 3.54 -16.68
C ALA A 146 -17.27 5.06 -16.61
N ALA A 147 -16.22 5.81 -16.26
CA ALA A 147 -16.21 7.27 -16.26
C ALA A 147 -16.15 7.89 -17.67
N GLY A 148 -15.87 7.09 -18.71
CA GLY A 148 -15.63 7.56 -20.07
C GLY A 148 -14.25 8.21 -20.24
N LEU A 149 -13.29 7.86 -19.37
CA LEU A 149 -11.88 8.27 -19.46
C LEU A 149 -11.07 7.17 -20.15
N PRO A 150 -9.86 7.47 -20.68
CA PRO A 150 -8.95 6.46 -21.20
C PRO A 150 -8.66 5.38 -20.14
N ASP A 151 -8.89 4.10 -20.48
CA ASP A 151 -8.73 2.97 -19.56
C ASP A 151 -7.28 2.45 -19.48
N ALA A 152 -6.36 3.09 -20.19
CA ALA A 152 -4.91 2.91 -20.07
C ALA A 152 -4.28 4.20 -19.51
N PRO A 153 -4.37 4.43 -18.19
CA PRO A 153 -3.82 5.64 -17.58
C PRO A 153 -2.29 5.65 -17.68
N GLN A 154 -1.72 6.81 -18.01
CA GLN A 154 -0.28 7.03 -18.08
C GLN A 154 0.29 7.13 -16.65
N ILE A 155 1.28 6.30 -16.34
CA ILE A 155 2.03 6.38 -15.07
C ILE A 155 2.97 7.58 -15.14
N ILE A 156 2.90 8.47 -14.16
CA ILE A 156 3.74 9.66 -14.07
C ILE A 156 4.81 9.44 -13.01
N GLY A 157 6.07 9.30 -13.46
CA GLY A 157 7.24 9.15 -12.60
C GLY A 157 7.20 7.91 -11.71
N GLU A 158 8.15 7.87 -10.77
CA GLU A 158 8.23 6.81 -9.77
C GLU A 158 7.17 6.97 -8.66
N PRO A 159 6.71 5.87 -8.04
CA PRO A 159 5.84 5.96 -6.88
C PRO A 159 6.50 6.72 -5.74
N VAL A 160 5.76 7.66 -5.16
CA VAL A 160 6.15 8.34 -3.93
C VAL A 160 6.13 7.31 -2.80
N ARG A 161 7.25 7.17 -2.08
CA ARG A 161 7.37 6.27 -0.92
C ARG A 161 7.79 7.09 0.28
N TRP A 162 6.95 7.11 1.31
CA TRP A 162 7.24 7.81 2.55
C TRP A 162 7.42 6.79 3.69
N PRO A 163 8.41 6.98 4.59
CA PRO A 163 9.44 8.01 4.61
C PRO A 163 10.42 7.90 3.42
N LEU A 164 10.93 9.06 2.95
CA LEU A 164 11.93 9.15 1.89
C LEU A 164 13.28 8.54 2.31
N LEU A 165 13.65 8.73 3.59
CA LEU A 165 14.91 8.30 4.15
C LEU A 165 14.68 7.42 5.37
N VAL A 166 15.30 6.24 5.40
CA VAL A 166 15.28 5.34 6.57
C VAL A 166 16.18 5.88 7.70
N ARG A 167 17.21 6.66 7.35
CA ARG A 167 18.15 7.27 8.27
C ARG A 167 18.38 8.72 7.88
N GLY A 168 18.41 9.62 8.86
CA GLY A 168 18.65 11.04 8.66
C GLY A 168 18.02 11.87 9.77
N ASN A 169 18.42 13.13 9.86
CA ASN A 169 17.84 14.11 10.80
C ASN A 169 16.77 15.00 10.13
N MET A 170 16.30 14.60 8.94
CA MET A 170 15.24 15.31 8.22
C MET A 170 13.89 15.03 8.87
N ASP A 171 13.08 16.07 9.04
CA ASP A 171 11.69 15.90 9.49
C ASP A 171 10.91 15.11 8.44
N GLN A 172 10.37 13.98 8.86
CA GLN A 172 9.53 13.12 8.05
C GLN A 172 8.17 12.86 8.70
N GLY A 173 7.75 13.78 9.58
CA GLY A 173 6.45 13.75 10.23
C GLY A 173 5.28 13.94 9.26
N PRO A 174 4.03 13.88 9.77
CA PRO A 174 2.83 13.98 8.96
C PRO A 174 2.71 15.28 8.15
N ASP A 175 3.15 16.41 8.71
CA ASP A 175 3.09 17.71 8.03
C ASP A 175 4.10 17.79 6.88
N ALA A 176 5.34 17.37 7.12
CA ALA A 176 6.35 17.27 6.06
C ALA A 176 5.92 16.32 4.92
N ALA A 177 5.24 15.22 5.25
CA ALA A 177 4.70 14.30 4.25
C ALA A 177 3.63 14.96 3.37
N ARG A 178 2.78 15.78 3.99
CA ARG A 178 1.72 16.52 3.31
C ARG A 178 2.28 17.59 2.39
N ASP A 179 3.20 18.41 2.90
CA ASP A 179 3.87 19.45 2.11
C ASP A 179 4.57 18.85 0.89
N PHE A 180 5.24 17.71 1.08
CA PHE A 180 5.86 16.99 -0.03
C PHE A 180 4.83 16.50 -1.06
N VAL A 181 3.76 15.83 -0.64
CA VAL A 181 2.74 15.29 -1.55
C VAL A 181 2.02 16.42 -2.29
N GLN A 182 1.63 17.49 -1.61
CA GLN A 182 0.97 18.65 -2.23
C GLN A 182 1.89 19.34 -3.23
N GLY A 183 3.16 19.61 -2.87
CA GLY A 183 4.14 20.19 -3.79
C GLY A 183 4.42 19.30 -5.00
N PHE A 184 4.51 17.98 -4.80
CA PHE A 184 4.66 17.01 -5.87
C PHE A 184 3.49 17.04 -6.86
N ILE A 185 2.24 17.12 -6.38
CA ILE A 185 1.06 17.21 -7.25
C ILE A 185 1.00 18.56 -7.95
N GLN A 186 1.27 19.65 -7.23
CA GLN A 186 1.25 21.01 -7.77
C GLN A 186 2.21 21.16 -8.94
N ALA A 187 3.45 20.69 -8.81
CA ALA A 187 4.43 20.71 -9.91
C ALA A 187 3.91 19.99 -11.17
N ARG A 188 3.14 18.89 -11.01
CA ARG A 188 2.55 18.15 -12.14
C ARG A 188 1.34 18.84 -12.75
N LEU A 189 0.57 19.58 -11.95
CA LEU A 189 -0.53 20.41 -12.44
C LEU A 189 -0.02 21.62 -13.22
N GLU A 190 1.12 22.20 -12.82
CA GLU A 190 1.80 23.28 -13.54
C GLU A 190 2.34 22.82 -14.90
N GLU A 191 2.89 21.60 -14.98
CA GLU A 191 3.33 21.00 -16.25
C GLU A 191 2.16 20.77 -17.22
N ALA A 192 1.04 20.23 -16.73
CA ALA A 192 -0.14 20.02 -17.52
C ALA A 192 -1.41 19.98 -16.65
N PRO A 193 -2.34 20.94 -16.83
CA PRO A 193 -3.49 21.11 -15.94
C PRO A 193 -4.45 19.92 -16.00
N CYS A 194 -5.25 19.75 -14.95
CA CYS A 194 -6.31 18.74 -14.90
C CYS A 194 -7.65 19.38 -14.52
N THR A 195 -8.75 18.79 -14.97
CA THR A 195 -10.10 19.24 -14.58
C THR A 195 -10.51 18.71 -13.21
N CYS A 196 -9.95 17.57 -12.80
CA CYS A 196 -10.24 16.96 -11.50
C CYS A 196 -9.10 16.02 -11.08
N LEU A 197 -8.74 16.10 -9.80
CA LEU A 197 -7.81 15.19 -9.13
C LEU A 197 -8.59 14.08 -8.41
N TRP A 198 -8.32 12.81 -8.70
CA TRP A 198 -8.90 11.70 -7.93
C TRP A 198 -7.93 11.33 -6.81
N LEU A 199 -8.39 11.41 -5.57
CA LEU A 199 -7.65 10.98 -4.38
C LEU A 199 -8.16 9.61 -3.97
N ILE A 200 -7.42 8.56 -4.28
CA ILE A 200 -7.84 7.17 -4.07
C ILE A 200 -7.00 6.57 -2.95
N GLY A 201 -7.65 6.30 -1.81
CA GLY A 201 -7.01 5.71 -0.64
C GLY A 201 -6.71 6.70 0.47
N MET A 202 -6.58 6.19 1.70
CA MET A 202 -6.47 7.04 2.89
C MET A 202 -5.23 7.94 2.88
N PRO A 203 -4.03 7.46 2.48
CA PRO A 203 -2.86 8.32 2.40
C PRO A 203 -3.03 9.43 1.35
N ALA A 204 -3.72 9.18 0.23
CA ALA A 204 -4.00 10.20 -0.77
C ALA A 204 -4.88 11.32 -0.19
N LEU A 205 -5.96 10.97 0.52
CA LEU A 205 -6.83 11.94 1.18
C LEU A 205 -6.10 12.72 2.28
N ARG A 206 -5.39 12.02 3.16
CA ARG A 206 -4.73 12.62 4.32
C ARG A 206 -3.60 13.57 3.91
N PHE A 207 -2.76 13.16 2.97
CA PHE A 207 -1.56 13.92 2.63
C PHE A 207 -1.74 14.87 1.45
N ALA A 208 -2.76 14.72 0.60
CA ALA A 208 -3.08 15.73 -0.41
C ALA A 208 -4.15 16.73 0.07
N ALA A 209 -5.15 16.29 0.84
CA ALA A 209 -6.32 17.09 1.19
C ALA A 209 -6.50 17.36 2.69
N ASN A 210 -5.61 16.84 3.56
CA ASN A 210 -5.73 16.96 5.02
C ASN A 210 -7.12 16.55 5.54
N THR A 211 -7.64 15.44 5.01
CA THR A 211 -8.96 14.93 5.36
C THR A 211 -8.91 13.42 5.63
N ASP A 212 -10.03 12.86 6.11
CA ASP A 212 -10.18 11.47 6.49
C ASP A 212 -11.37 10.81 5.76
N ALA A 213 -11.70 9.58 6.14
CA ALA A 213 -12.76 8.75 5.53
C ALA A 213 -14.15 9.42 5.45
N GLN A 214 -14.43 10.41 6.30
CA GLN A 214 -15.72 11.13 6.27
C GLN A 214 -15.93 11.92 4.97
N ALA A 215 -14.85 12.27 4.27
CA ALA A 215 -14.90 12.96 3.00
C ALA A 215 -15.12 12.03 1.80
N TYR A 216 -15.20 10.70 1.98
CA TYR A 216 -15.39 9.79 0.87
C TYR A 216 -16.61 10.15 0.02
N TYR A 217 -16.44 9.99 -1.28
CA TYR A 217 -17.41 10.26 -2.34
C TYR A 217 -17.73 11.75 -2.56
N GLN A 218 -17.10 12.66 -1.83
CA GLN A 218 -17.29 14.11 -1.96
C GLN A 218 -16.25 14.74 -2.88
N VAL A 219 -16.60 15.87 -3.48
CA VAL A 219 -15.65 16.75 -4.15
C VAL A 219 -15.19 17.82 -3.17
N LEU A 220 -13.88 17.93 -3.02
CA LEU A 220 -13.19 18.88 -2.17
C LEU A 220 -12.58 19.97 -3.06
N LYS A 221 -12.65 21.22 -2.61
CA LYS A 221 -11.87 22.30 -3.21
C LYS A 221 -10.58 22.45 -2.42
N LEU A 222 -9.46 22.20 -3.09
CA LEU A 222 -8.13 22.26 -2.49
C LEU A 222 -7.39 23.47 -3.02
N ASP A 223 -6.84 24.27 -2.10
CA ASP A 223 -6.04 25.43 -2.46
C ASP A 223 -4.81 24.97 -3.27
N GLY A 224 -4.59 25.58 -4.43
CA GLY A 224 -3.49 25.26 -5.34
C GLY A 224 -3.65 23.97 -6.17
N LEU A 225 -4.48 23.00 -5.75
CA LEU A 225 -4.68 21.73 -6.47
C LEU A 225 -6.01 21.65 -7.23
N GLY A 226 -6.95 22.55 -6.95
CA GLY A 226 -8.25 22.60 -7.62
C GLY A 226 -9.26 21.61 -7.04
N ASP A 227 -10.15 21.10 -7.88
CA ASP A 227 -11.22 20.19 -7.46
C ASP A 227 -10.70 18.74 -7.35
N ALA A 228 -10.81 18.17 -6.16
CA ALA A 228 -10.39 16.81 -5.85
C ALA A 228 -11.58 15.92 -5.45
N TRP A 229 -11.71 14.75 -6.08
CA TRP A 229 -12.71 13.75 -5.74
C TRP A 229 -12.12 12.71 -4.79
N ALA A 230 -12.68 12.61 -3.58
CA ALA A 230 -12.18 11.75 -2.52
C ALA A 230 -12.79 10.34 -2.61
N LEU A 231 -11.95 9.31 -2.65
CA LEU A 231 -12.35 7.91 -2.84
C LEU A 231 -11.70 6.98 -1.81
N PRO A 232 -12.40 5.91 -1.41
CA PRO A 232 -11.77 4.79 -0.71
C PRO A 232 -10.64 4.16 -1.52
N GLY A 233 -9.71 3.49 -0.86
CA GLY A 233 -8.62 2.76 -1.52
C GLY A 233 -9.15 1.60 -2.37
N LEU A 234 -8.41 1.21 -3.40
CA LEU A 234 -8.83 0.16 -4.33
C LEU A 234 -9.01 -1.20 -3.62
N GLU A 235 -8.08 -1.56 -2.73
CA GLU A 235 -8.20 -2.77 -1.89
C GLU A 235 -9.46 -2.72 -1.02
N LEU A 236 -9.77 -1.58 -0.39
CA LEU A 236 -10.98 -1.42 0.41
C LEU A 236 -12.26 -1.56 -0.43
N LEU A 237 -12.25 -1.09 -1.68
CA LEU A 237 -13.37 -1.29 -2.60
C LEU A 237 -13.50 -2.77 -3.04
N MET A 238 -12.40 -3.51 -3.07
CA MET A 238 -12.40 -4.95 -3.35
C MET A 238 -12.92 -5.75 -2.17
N ASP A 239 -12.48 -5.42 -0.94
CA ASP A 239 -12.90 -6.06 0.30
C ASP A 239 -14.37 -5.74 0.67
N GLU A 240 -14.83 -4.54 0.35
CA GLU A 240 -16.20 -4.08 0.61
C GLU A 240 -16.93 -3.67 -0.68
N PRO A 241 -17.35 -4.65 -1.53
CA PRO A 241 -17.96 -4.38 -2.83
C PRO A 241 -19.19 -3.48 -2.80
N GLN A 242 -19.94 -3.45 -1.70
CA GLN A 242 -21.09 -2.56 -1.49
C GLN A 242 -20.74 -1.08 -1.70
N ARG A 243 -19.50 -0.67 -1.38
CA ARG A 243 -19.02 0.71 -1.57
C ARG A 243 -18.95 1.13 -3.04
N LYS A 244 -18.85 0.18 -3.98
CA LYS A 244 -18.83 0.47 -5.42
C LYS A 244 -20.11 1.16 -5.89
N ALA A 245 -21.25 0.91 -5.24
CA ALA A 245 -22.50 1.59 -5.53
C ALA A 245 -22.43 3.09 -5.19
N ASP A 246 -21.83 3.44 -4.05
CA ASP A 246 -21.62 4.83 -3.64
C ASP A 246 -20.62 5.54 -4.54
N VAL A 247 -19.52 4.87 -4.89
CA VAL A 247 -18.54 5.35 -5.88
C VAL A 247 -19.25 5.65 -7.20
N TRP A 248 -20.03 4.70 -7.73
CA TRP A 248 -20.75 4.88 -8.99
C TRP A 248 -21.74 6.04 -8.93
N LYS A 249 -22.50 6.16 -7.84
CA LYS A 249 -23.47 7.25 -7.64
C LYS A 249 -22.79 8.62 -7.66
N ALA A 250 -21.68 8.77 -6.94
CA ALA A 250 -20.89 10.00 -6.94
C ALA A 250 -20.25 10.25 -8.31
N MET A 251 -19.67 9.22 -8.93
CA MET A 251 -19.01 9.31 -10.24
C MET A 251 -19.94 9.85 -11.32
N ARG A 252 -21.18 9.36 -11.37
CA ARG A 252 -22.19 9.82 -12.34
C ARG A 252 -22.47 11.32 -12.30
N GLN A 253 -22.36 11.94 -11.12
CA GLN A 253 -22.56 13.39 -10.96
C GLN A 253 -21.38 14.19 -11.53
N LEU A 254 -20.20 13.58 -11.60
CA LEU A 254 -18.95 14.22 -11.99
C LEU A 254 -18.55 13.94 -13.44
N MET A 255 -19.01 12.83 -14.03
CA MET A 255 -18.66 12.41 -15.39
C MET A 255 -18.86 13.50 -16.45
N ALA A 256 -19.89 14.34 -16.32
CA ALA A 256 -20.13 15.45 -17.25
C ALA A 256 -19.00 16.49 -17.26
N ARG A 257 -18.24 16.60 -16.17
CA ARG A 257 -17.13 17.54 -16.02
C ARG A 257 -15.83 17.03 -16.65
N TRP A 258 -15.66 15.70 -16.72
CA TRP A 258 -14.41 15.08 -17.15
C TRP A 258 -14.37 14.77 -18.64
N LYS A 259 -15.55 14.55 -19.24
CA LYS A 259 -15.66 14.37 -20.68
C LYS A 259 -15.29 15.68 -21.35
N SER A 260 -14.21 15.65 -22.13
CA SER A 260 -13.85 16.74 -23.03
C SER A 260 -15.07 17.07 -23.89
N VAL A 261 -15.48 18.33 -23.91
CA VAL A 261 -16.24 18.85 -25.05
C VAL A 261 -15.18 18.98 -26.15
N GLU A 262 -15.12 17.99 -27.04
CA GLU A 262 -14.53 18.21 -28.38
C GLU A 262 -15.40 19.19 -29.16
#